data_AF-A0A9P7AME6-F1
#
_entry.id   AF-A0A9P7AME6-F1
#
_cell.length_a   1.000
_cell.length_b   1.000
_cell.length_c   1.000
_cell.angle_alpha   90.00
_cell.angle_beta   90.00
_cell.angle_gamma   90.00
#
_symmetry.space_group_name_H-M   'P 1'
#
loop_
_entity.id
_entity.type
_entity.pdbx_description
1 polymer ?
#
loop_
_entity_poly.entity_id
_entity_poly.type
_entity_poly.pdbx_seq_one_letter_code
_entity_poly.pdbx_strand_id
1 'polypeptide(L)'
;MEQKCKALQSAWIQMCHKDFECDGYIINSITVSDLKQAEKEEAEHRKISNPRVHLLRKHVFVVSRRIMGSDNYRGQYCGFIWGTCLCLHGLSLWMTINPSDTHDPVAQVFAGEQINMDEFFPDAGPDSNRWAQNIAKDPFAAVKYFFFIIKAVLSTLFQIDVRGNRVHSGMGMLGHISGYFA
;
A
#
# COMPACT_ATOMS: atom_id res chain seq x y z
N MET A 1 -5.26 -13.30 4.93
CA MET A 1 -4.84 -14.04 6.14
C MET A 1 -3.72 -13.33 6.88
N GLU A 2 -2.65 -12.92 6.19
CA GLU A 2 -1.47 -12.30 6.82
C GLU A 2 -1.73 -11.00 7.59
N GLN A 3 -2.56 -10.09 7.07
CA GLN A 3 -2.95 -8.87 7.78
C GLN A 3 -3.68 -9.16 9.10
N LYS A 4 -4.54 -10.19 9.13
CA LYS A 4 -5.23 -10.60 10.36
C LYS A 4 -4.24 -11.11 11.40
N CYS A 5 -3.26 -11.92 10.99
CA CYS A 5 -2.20 -12.40 11.90
C CYS A 5 -1.34 -11.24 12.45
N LYS A 6 -0.92 -10.29 11.60
CA LYS A 6 -0.15 -9.11 12.03
C LYS A 6 -0.95 -8.22 13.00
N ALA A 7 -2.24 -8.02 12.72
CA ALA A 7 -3.13 -7.29 13.61
C ALA A 7 -3.32 -8.00 14.96
N LEU A 8 -3.50 -9.33 14.96
CA LEU A 8 -3.62 -10.13 16.18
C LEU A 8 -2.34 -10.13 17.01
N GLN A 9 -1.18 -10.30 16.38
CA GLN A 9 0.11 -10.24 17.06
C GLN A 9 0.36 -8.84 17.66
N SER A 10 -0.04 -7.80 16.93
CA SER A 10 0.00 -6.43 17.42
C SER A 10 -0.89 -6.23 18.65
N ALA A 11 -2.14 -6.68 18.57
CA ALA A 11 -3.09 -6.58 19.68
C ALA A 11 -2.57 -7.34 20.89
N TRP A 12 -2.04 -8.55 20.70
CA TRP A 12 -1.42 -9.34 21.75
C TRP A 12 -0.28 -8.58 22.45
N ILE A 13 0.64 -7.96 21.70
CA ILE A 13 1.74 -7.15 22.28
C ILE A 13 1.18 -5.99 23.13
N GLN A 14 0.10 -5.35 22.69
CA GLN A 14 -0.52 -4.27 23.47
C GLN A 14 -1.22 -4.78 24.72
N MET A 15 -1.89 -5.92 24.64
CA MET A 15 -2.55 -6.58 25.77
C MET A 15 -1.56 -7.03 26.84
N CYS A 16 -0.32 -7.37 26.46
CA CYS A 16 0.74 -7.71 27.40
C CYS A 16 1.34 -6.49 28.14
N HIS A 17 0.94 -5.26 27.82
CA HIS A 17 1.44 -4.08 28.52
C HIS A 17 0.82 -3.98 29.91
N LYS A 18 1.61 -3.58 30.92
CA LYS A 18 1.15 -3.51 32.32
C LYS A 18 -0.04 -2.57 32.53
N ASP A 19 -0.09 -1.51 31.73
CA ASP A 19 -1.12 -0.49 31.83
C ASP A 19 -2.39 -0.83 31.01
N PHE A 20 -2.40 -1.94 30.26
CA PHE A 20 -3.48 -2.26 29.32
C PHE A 20 -4.87 -2.28 29.98
N GLU A 21 -5.00 -3.00 31.10
CA GLU A 21 -6.26 -3.10 31.84
C GLU A 21 -6.68 -1.74 32.42
N CYS A 22 -5.73 -1.00 33.01
CA CYS A 22 -5.98 0.33 33.58
C CYS A 22 -6.47 1.31 32.52
N ASP A 23 -5.78 1.36 31.38
CA ASP A 23 -6.15 2.18 30.23
C ASP A 23 -7.52 1.76 29.69
N GLY A 24 -7.80 0.46 29.65
CA GLY A 24 -9.10 -0.10 29.26
C GLY A 24 -10.26 0.43 30.11
N TYR A 25 -10.11 0.44 31.44
CA TYR A 25 -11.12 1.02 32.34
C TYR A 25 -11.30 2.52 32.13
N ILE A 26 -10.20 3.26 31.96
CA ILE A 26 -10.23 4.71 31.72
C ILE A 26 -10.95 5.02 30.41
N ILE A 27 -10.64 4.27 29.35
CA ILE A 27 -11.27 4.43 28.04
C ILE A 27 -12.76 4.07 28.11
N ASN A 28 -13.13 3.00 28.83
CA ASN A 28 -14.53 2.60 28.99
C ASN A 28 -15.35 3.63 29.80
N SER A 29 -14.70 4.46 30.61
CA SER A 29 -15.35 5.54 31.36
C SER A 29 -15.66 6.80 30.54
N ILE A 30 -15.24 6.84 29.26
CA ILE A 30 -15.43 8.00 28.38
C ILE A 30 -16.90 8.08 27.95
N THR A 31 -17.49 9.26 28.09
CA THR A 31 -18.88 9.51 27.70
C THR A 31 -19.01 10.08 26.30
N VAL A 32 -20.19 9.99 25.69
CA VAL A 32 -20.47 10.60 24.39
C VAL A 32 -20.31 12.13 24.44
N SER A 33 -20.61 12.76 25.58
CA SER A 33 -20.36 14.19 25.79
C SER A 33 -18.89 14.55 25.72
N ASP A 34 -18.00 13.72 26.29
CA ASP A 34 -16.56 13.95 26.24
C ASP A 34 -16.04 13.92 24.80
N LEU A 35 -16.55 12.97 24.00
CA LEU A 35 -16.20 12.85 22.58
C LEU A 35 -16.70 14.03 21.75
N LYS A 36 -17.95 14.46 21.95
CA LYS A 36 -18.52 15.64 21.26
C LYS A 36 -17.78 16.93 21.62
N GLN A 37 -17.30 17.05 22.85
CA GLN A 37 -16.49 18.18 23.26
C GLN A 37 -15.12 18.15 22.58
N ALA A 38 -14.47 16.99 22.53
CA ALA A 38 -13.20 16.83 21.85
C ALA A 38 -13.31 17.08 20.32
N GLU A 39 -14.41 16.67 19.69
CA GLU A 39 -14.71 16.96 18.28
C GLU A 39 -14.74 18.47 18.01
N LYS A 40 -15.44 19.25 18.85
CA LYS A 40 -15.46 20.72 18.75
C LYS A 40 -14.07 21.33 18.93
N GLU A 41 -13.32 20.84 19.93
CA GLU A 41 -11.96 21.30 20.18
C GLU A 41 -11.04 21.05 18.99
N GLU A 42 -11.15 19.88 18.35
CA GLU A 42 -10.37 19.52 17.16
C GLU A 42 -10.78 20.34 15.92
N ALA A 43 -12.07 20.58 15.71
CA ALA A 43 -12.56 21.45 14.63
C ALA A 43 -12.02 22.89 14.76
N GLU A 44 -11.90 23.38 15.99
CA GLU A 44 -11.31 24.69 16.31
C GLU A 44 -9.77 24.66 16.39
N HIS A 45 -9.12 23.56 15.99
CA HIS A 45 -7.66 23.37 16.02
C HIS A 45 -7.04 23.55 17.42
N ARG A 46 -7.82 23.34 18.48
CA ARG A 46 -7.35 23.36 19.86
C ARG A 46 -6.89 21.97 20.29
N LYS A 47 -6.01 21.95 21.30
CA LYS A 47 -5.62 20.69 21.95
C LYS A 47 -6.82 20.13 22.72
N ILE A 48 -7.00 18.81 22.61
CA ILE A 48 -8.04 18.09 23.37
C ILE A 48 -7.79 18.27 24.87
N SER A 49 -8.76 18.84 25.58
CA SER A 49 -8.64 19.17 27.01
C SER A 49 -8.78 17.93 27.89
N ASN A 50 -9.62 16.97 27.50
CA ASN A 50 -9.91 15.79 28.32
C ASN A 50 -8.76 14.76 28.22
N PRO A 51 -8.05 14.44 29.33
CA PRO A 51 -6.91 13.52 29.30
C PRO A 51 -7.31 12.08 28.96
N ARG A 52 -8.55 11.67 29.26
CA ARG A 52 -9.06 10.32 28.93
C ARG A 52 -9.27 10.18 27.42
N VAL A 53 -9.83 11.21 26.79
CA VAL A 53 -9.99 11.25 25.34
C VAL A 53 -8.63 11.35 24.64
N HIS A 54 -7.68 12.07 25.23
CA HIS A 54 -6.29 12.09 24.74
C HIS A 54 -5.64 10.70 24.80
N LEU A 55 -5.85 9.95 25.90
CA LEU A 55 -5.38 8.58 26.06
C LEU A 55 -6.00 7.65 25.00
N LEU A 56 -7.31 7.73 24.78
CA LEU A 56 -8.00 7.01 23.70
C LEU A 56 -7.38 7.32 22.33
N ARG A 57 -7.20 8.61 22.00
CA ARG A 57 -6.58 9.04 20.74
C ARG A 57 -5.18 8.45 20.57
N LYS A 58 -4.37 8.45 21.64
CA LYS A 58 -3.03 7.85 21.63
C LYS A 58 -3.08 6.36 21.28
N HIS A 59 -3.98 5.60 21.91
CA HIS A 59 -4.15 4.17 21.61
C HIS A 59 -4.62 3.93 20.17
N VAL A 60 -5.63 4.68 19.72
CA VAL A 60 -6.12 4.61 18.33
C VAL A 60 -4.99 4.91 17.34
N PHE A 61 -4.17 5.92 17.61
CA PHE A 61 -3.03 6.28 16.76
C PHE A 61 -1.98 5.16 16.70
N VAL A 62 -1.62 4.56 17.84
CA VAL A 62 -0.66 3.45 17.91
C VAL A 62 -1.18 2.22 17.17
N VAL A 63 -2.46 1.87 17.35
CA VAL A 63 -3.09 0.75 16.63
C VAL A 63 -3.16 1.05 15.14
N SER A 64 -3.57 2.26 14.75
CA SER A 64 -3.71 2.67 13.35
C SER A 64 -2.40 2.54 12.59
N ARG A 65 -1.25 2.90 13.19
CA ARG A 65 0.07 2.73 12.58
C ARG A 65 0.39 1.30 12.16
N ARG A 66 -0.27 0.29 12.71
CA ARG A 66 -0.04 -1.12 12.39
C ARG A 66 -1.07 -1.68 11.41
N ILE A 67 -2.15 -0.93 11.15
CA ILE A 67 -3.14 -1.27 10.13
C ILE A 67 -2.63 -0.75 8.79
N MET A 68 -2.27 -1.69 7.91
CA MET A 68 -1.84 -1.37 6.55
C MET A 68 -2.90 -0.53 5.84
N GLY A 69 -2.46 0.55 5.20
CA GLY A 69 -3.31 1.48 4.46
C GLY A 69 -3.96 2.59 5.29
N SER A 70 -3.83 2.59 6.61
CA SER A 70 -4.27 3.74 7.42
C SER A 70 -3.40 4.98 7.13
N ASP A 71 -3.94 6.18 7.36
CA ASP A 71 -3.18 7.42 7.17
C ASP A 71 -1.91 7.46 8.00
N ASN A 72 -1.96 6.89 9.20
CA ASN A 72 -0.82 6.80 10.10
C ASN A 72 0.25 5.83 9.60
N TYR A 73 -0.16 4.71 8.98
CA TYR A 73 0.75 3.78 8.31
C TYR A 73 1.40 4.44 7.09
N ARG A 74 0.61 5.15 6.27
CA ARG A 74 1.09 5.90 5.10
C ARG A 74 2.08 6.98 5.50
N GLY A 75 1.78 7.76 6.53
CA GLY A 75 2.68 8.79 7.06
C GLY A 75 4.00 8.21 7.57
N GLN A 76 3.96 7.08 8.27
CA GLN A 76 5.16 6.36 8.68
C GLN A 76 5.98 5.87 7.47
N TYR A 77 5.32 5.30 6.47
CA TYR A 77 5.95 4.85 5.23
C TYR A 77 6.65 5.98 4.47
N CYS A 78 5.97 7.12 4.32
CA CYS A 78 6.60 8.32 3.76
C CYS A 78 7.83 8.71 4.56
N GLY A 79 7.74 8.74 5.90
CA GLY A 79 8.88 9.01 6.77
C GLY A 79 10.08 8.08 6.53
N PHE A 80 9.84 6.79 6.28
CA PHE A 80 10.91 5.86 5.90
C PHE A 80 11.52 6.18 4.54
N ILE A 81 10.70 6.45 3.52
CA ILE A 81 11.19 6.83 2.18
C ILE A 81 12.07 8.09 2.26
N TRP A 82 11.59 9.14 2.93
CA TRP A 82 12.35 10.39 3.12
C TRP A 82 13.64 10.17 3.91
N GLY A 83 13.59 9.37 4.98
CA GLY A 83 14.76 9.01 5.77
C GLY A 83 15.80 8.25 4.94
N THR A 84 15.37 7.32 4.10
CA THR A 84 16.26 6.60 3.17
C THR A 84 16.91 7.53 2.16
N CYS A 85 16.16 8.46 1.57
CA CYS A 85 16.73 9.48 0.66
C CYS A 85 17.79 10.34 1.36
N LEU A 86 17.59 10.71 2.62
CA LEU A 86 18.57 11.46 3.39
C LEU A 86 19.86 10.63 3.64
N CYS A 87 19.71 9.36 3.99
CA CYS A 87 20.84 8.46 4.26
C CYS A 87 21.62 8.04 3.00
N LEU A 88 20.98 8.00 1.82
CA LEU A 88 21.56 7.49 0.57
C LEU A 88 21.97 8.60 -0.43
N HIS A 89 22.07 9.84 0.04
CA HIS A 89 22.40 11.05 -0.73
C HIS A 89 21.25 11.60 -1.59
N GLY A 90 21.17 12.94 -1.69
CA GLY A 90 19.93 13.68 -1.94
C GLY A 90 19.46 13.86 -3.39
N LEU A 91 20.13 13.29 -4.40
CA LEU A 91 19.58 13.37 -5.77
C LEU A 91 18.47 12.33 -5.91
N SER A 92 17.22 12.78 -5.78
CA SER A 92 16.04 11.93 -5.94
C SER A 92 15.38 12.18 -7.29
N LEU A 93 15.15 11.09 -8.03
CA LEU A 93 14.25 11.07 -9.18
C LEU A 93 12.95 10.40 -8.76
N TRP A 94 11.85 11.11 -8.89
CA TRP A 94 10.51 10.53 -8.71
C TRP A 94 9.96 10.14 -10.08
N MET A 95 9.70 8.85 -10.25
CA MET A 95 9.13 8.28 -11.48
C MET A 95 7.87 7.48 -11.14
N THR A 96 6.79 7.73 -11.87
CA THR A 96 5.58 6.91 -11.82
C THR A 96 5.50 6.07 -13.09
N ILE A 97 5.43 4.76 -12.93
CA ILE A 97 5.21 3.82 -14.05
C ILE A 97 3.72 3.46 -14.02
N ASN A 98 2.95 4.03 -14.94
CA ASN A 98 1.51 3.83 -15.04
C ASN A 98 1.18 3.01 -16.30
N PRO A 99 1.22 1.67 -16.24
CA PRO A 99 0.83 0.85 -17.38
C PRO A 99 -0.66 1.06 -17.69
N SER A 100 -1.02 0.94 -18.96
CA SER A 100 -2.39 1.07 -19.44
C SER A 100 -2.72 -0.19 -20.23
N ASP A 101 -3.79 -0.88 -19.86
CA ASP A 101 -4.34 -1.98 -20.64
C ASP A 101 -4.96 -1.50 -21.95
N THR A 102 -5.38 -0.23 -21.99
CA THR A 102 -5.97 0.41 -23.17
C THR A 102 -4.95 0.53 -24.28
N HIS A 103 -5.29 -0.04 -25.44
CA HIS A 103 -4.42 -0.16 -26.62
C HIS A 103 -3.14 -0.99 -26.42
N ASP A 104 -3.00 -1.72 -25.31
CA ASP A 104 -1.88 -2.65 -25.15
C ASP A 104 -2.27 -4.04 -25.68
N PRO A 105 -1.65 -4.53 -26.77
CA PRO A 105 -1.91 -5.87 -27.30
C PRO A 105 -1.58 -6.98 -26.28
N VAL A 106 -0.65 -6.77 -25.35
CA VAL A 106 -0.35 -7.75 -24.29
C VAL A 106 -1.57 -7.98 -23.39
N ALA A 107 -2.37 -6.94 -23.13
CA ALA A 107 -3.62 -7.09 -22.37
C ALA A 107 -4.62 -8.03 -23.08
N GLN A 108 -4.62 -8.01 -24.42
CA GLN A 108 -5.51 -8.84 -25.24
C GLN A 108 -5.07 -10.31 -25.30
N VAL A 109 -3.77 -10.59 -25.17
CA VAL A 109 -3.26 -11.95 -24.98
C VAL A 109 -3.87 -12.59 -23.73
N PHE A 110 -3.97 -11.83 -22.63
CA PHE A 110 -4.62 -12.32 -21.40
C PHE A 110 -6.12 -12.52 -21.55
N ALA A 111 -6.78 -11.80 -22.47
CA ALA A 111 -8.19 -11.98 -22.81
C ALA A 111 -8.44 -13.09 -23.85
N GLY A 112 -7.38 -13.78 -24.30
CA GLY A 112 -7.46 -14.93 -25.20
C GLY A 112 -7.32 -14.62 -26.69
N GLU A 113 -6.95 -13.39 -27.06
CA GLU A 113 -6.62 -13.07 -28.44
C GLU A 113 -5.30 -13.75 -28.87
N GLN A 114 -5.29 -14.23 -30.11
CA GLN A 114 -4.14 -14.93 -30.69
C GLN A 114 -3.18 -13.91 -31.31
N ILE A 115 -2.30 -13.36 -30.47
CA ILE A 115 -1.26 -12.41 -30.91
C ILE A 115 0.08 -13.13 -30.88
N ASN A 116 0.82 -13.05 -31.99
CA ASN A 116 2.16 -13.61 -32.06
C ASN A 116 3.12 -12.76 -31.21
N MET A 117 3.60 -13.32 -30.11
CA MET A 117 4.55 -12.65 -29.20
C MET A 117 6.01 -12.78 -29.65
N ASP A 118 6.32 -13.73 -30.53
CA ASP A 118 7.67 -13.88 -31.10
C ASP A 118 7.93 -12.84 -32.21
N GLU A 119 6.86 -12.43 -32.91
CA GLU A 119 6.86 -11.35 -33.91
C GLU A 119 5.94 -10.21 -33.47
N PHE A 120 6.23 -9.65 -32.30
CA PHE A 120 5.37 -8.63 -31.69
C PHE A 120 5.38 -7.30 -32.45
N PHE A 121 4.19 -6.84 -32.87
CA PHE A 121 3.97 -5.47 -33.37
C PHE A 121 3.03 -4.72 -32.42
N PRO A 122 3.29 -3.42 -32.15
CA PRO A 122 2.40 -2.60 -31.31
C PRO A 122 0.94 -2.59 -31.78
N ASP A 123 0.73 -2.70 -33.09
CA ASP A 123 -0.60 -2.69 -33.72
C ASP A 123 -1.16 -4.11 -33.98
N ALA A 124 -0.53 -5.17 -33.45
CA ALA A 124 -0.98 -6.56 -33.66
C ALA A 124 -2.27 -6.92 -32.90
N GLY A 125 -2.90 -5.96 -32.23
CA GLY A 125 -4.10 -6.14 -31.43
C GLY A 125 -5.41 -5.98 -32.23
N PRO A 126 -6.54 -6.42 -31.65
CA PRO A 126 -7.86 -6.12 -32.20
C PRO A 126 -8.15 -4.61 -32.18
N ASP A 127 -9.17 -4.19 -32.93
CA ASP A 127 -9.66 -2.80 -32.89
C ASP A 127 -10.14 -2.39 -31.49
N SER A 128 -10.28 -1.08 -31.25
CA SER A 128 -10.65 -0.53 -29.94
C SER A 128 -12.00 -1.04 -29.42
N ASN A 129 -12.96 -1.32 -30.31
CA ASN A 129 -14.27 -1.81 -29.93
C ASN A 129 -14.21 -3.26 -29.44
N ARG A 130 -13.50 -4.13 -30.17
CA ARG A 130 -13.28 -5.52 -29.81
C ARG A 130 -12.39 -5.63 -28.57
N TRP A 131 -11.38 -4.77 -28.45
CA TRP A 131 -10.58 -4.64 -27.23
C TRP A 131 -11.46 -4.40 -26.00
N ALA A 132 -12.34 -3.39 -26.06
CA ALA A 132 -13.25 -3.07 -24.96
C ALA A 132 -14.23 -4.21 -24.67
N GLN A 133 -14.74 -4.88 -25.70
CA GLN A 133 -15.62 -6.04 -25.53
C GLN A 133 -14.90 -7.21 -24.84
N ASN A 134 -13.65 -7.49 -25.20
CA ASN A 134 -12.88 -8.58 -24.62
C ASN A 134 -12.60 -8.35 -23.13
N ILE A 135 -12.18 -7.15 -22.76
CA ILE A 135 -11.97 -6.78 -21.35
C ILE A 135 -13.30 -6.76 -20.58
N ALA A 136 -14.38 -6.29 -21.19
CA ALA A 136 -15.71 -6.32 -20.56
C ALA A 136 -16.23 -7.75 -20.33
N LYS A 137 -15.90 -8.69 -21.25
CA LYS A 137 -16.25 -10.11 -21.12
C LYS A 137 -15.41 -10.82 -20.06
N ASP A 138 -14.13 -10.49 -19.96
CA ASP A 138 -13.21 -11.03 -18.97
C ASP A 138 -12.41 -9.92 -18.26
N PRO A 139 -12.98 -9.27 -17.23
CA PRO A 139 -12.26 -8.24 -16.47
C PRO A 139 -11.08 -8.81 -15.69
N PHE A 140 -11.03 -10.12 -15.48
CA PHE A 140 -9.89 -10.78 -14.83
C PHE A 140 -8.65 -10.80 -15.73
N ALA A 141 -8.82 -10.74 -17.06
CA ALA A 141 -7.72 -10.54 -18.00
C ALA A 141 -6.95 -9.24 -17.74
N ALA A 142 -7.66 -8.12 -17.51
CA ALA A 142 -7.04 -6.85 -17.16
C ALA A 142 -6.25 -6.94 -15.85
N VAL A 143 -6.80 -7.61 -14.82
CA VAL A 143 -6.10 -7.82 -13.55
C VAL A 143 -4.81 -8.64 -13.74
N LYS A 144 -4.86 -9.71 -14.53
CA LYS A 144 -3.68 -10.51 -14.88
C LYS A 144 -2.64 -9.68 -15.62
N TYR A 145 -3.06 -8.86 -16.57
CA TYR A 145 -2.20 -7.95 -17.31
C TYR A 145 -1.47 -6.99 -16.36
N PHE A 146 -2.19 -6.26 -15.50
CA PHE A 146 -1.56 -5.30 -14.58
C PHE A 146 -0.61 -6.01 -13.61
N PHE A 147 -1.01 -7.16 -13.06
CA PHE A 147 -0.16 -7.96 -12.20
C PHE A 147 1.11 -8.41 -12.92
N PHE A 148 0.98 -8.87 -14.17
CA PHE A 148 2.09 -9.30 -15.00
C PHE A 148 3.03 -8.16 -15.32
N ILE A 149 2.53 -7.01 -15.81
CA ILE A 149 3.37 -5.87 -16.19
C ILE A 149 4.11 -5.29 -14.98
N ILE A 150 3.45 -5.12 -13.84
CA ILE A 150 4.10 -4.65 -12.61
C ILE A 150 5.22 -5.62 -12.21
N LYS A 151 4.94 -6.92 -12.22
CA LYS A 151 5.95 -7.93 -11.89
C LYS A 151 7.09 -7.96 -12.92
N ALA A 152 6.78 -7.83 -14.21
CA ALA A 152 7.75 -7.77 -15.28
C ALA A 152 8.69 -6.57 -15.07
N VAL A 153 8.15 -5.36 -14.91
CA VAL A 153 8.95 -4.15 -14.63
C VAL A 153 9.83 -4.32 -13.40
N LEU A 154 9.28 -4.79 -12.28
CA LEU A 154 10.05 -5.01 -11.05
C LEU A 154 11.17 -6.06 -11.25
N SER A 155 10.89 -7.15 -11.95
CA SER A 155 11.86 -8.23 -12.14
C SER A 155 12.91 -7.91 -13.21
N THR A 156 12.55 -7.23 -14.31
CA THR A 156 13.45 -6.99 -15.44
C THR A 156 14.25 -5.71 -15.28
N LEU A 157 13.57 -4.58 -15.01
CA LEU A 157 14.20 -3.27 -14.93
C LEU A 157 14.98 -3.11 -13.62
N PHE A 158 14.41 -3.63 -12.53
CA PHE A 158 14.87 -3.42 -11.17
C PHE A 158 15.50 -4.68 -10.53
N GLN A 159 15.31 -5.86 -11.11
CA GLN A 159 15.76 -7.14 -10.52
C GLN A 159 15.25 -7.37 -9.10
N ILE A 160 14.00 -6.96 -8.83
CA ILE A 160 13.27 -7.23 -7.59
C ILE A 160 12.38 -8.46 -7.77
N ASP A 161 12.56 -9.45 -6.88
CA ASP A 161 11.65 -10.58 -6.74
C ASP A 161 11.17 -10.68 -5.30
N VAL A 162 9.85 -10.54 -5.10
CA VAL A 162 9.22 -10.63 -3.78
C VAL A 162 8.63 -12.02 -3.62
N ARG A 163 9.24 -12.83 -2.74
CA ARG A 163 8.78 -14.19 -2.42
C ARG A 163 8.31 -14.26 -0.98
N GLY A 164 7.00 -14.17 -0.79
CA GLY A 164 6.40 -14.12 0.54
C GLY A 164 6.87 -12.87 1.29
N ASN A 165 7.50 -13.06 2.45
CA ASN A 165 7.97 -11.96 3.29
C ASN A 165 9.47 -11.61 3.07
N ARG A 166 10.08 -12.11 1.98
CA ARG A 166 11.47 -11.83 1.62
C ARG A 166 11.52 -11.11 0.27
N VAL A 167 12.35 -10.08 0.23
CA VAL A 167 12.66 -9.32 -0.99
C VAL A 167 14.06 -9.74 -1.43
N HIS A 168 14.15 -10.25 -2.66
CA HIS A 168 15.42 -10.52 -3.33
C HIS A 168 15.67 -9.40 -4.34
N SER A 169 16.87 -8.83 -4.31
CA SER A 169 17.29 -7.78 -5.25
C SER A 169 18.61 -8.15 -5.91
N GLY A 170 18.70 -7.92 -7.22
CA GLY A 170 19.93 -8.04 -8.01
C GLY A 170 20.41 -6.70 -8.56
N MET A 171 21.37 -6.75 -9.47
CA MET A 171 21.79 -5.61 -10.28
C MET A 171 20.81 -5.43 -11.45
N GLY A 172 19.87 -4.48 -11.31
CA GLY A 172 18.95 -4.10 -12.38
C GLY A 172 19.58 -3.16 -13.40
N MET A 173 18.82 -2.79 -14.44
CA MET A 173 19.28 -1.82 -15.45
C MET A 173 19.55 -0.43 -14.84
N LEU A 174 18.83 -0.08 -13.78
CA LEU A 174 18.99 1.19 -13.05
C LEU A 174 19.96 1.07 -11.87
N GLY A 175 20.68 -0.05 -11.75
CA GLY A 175 21.65 -0.31 -10.70
C GLY A 175 21.12 -1.23 -9.59
N HIS A 176 21.85 -1.26 -8.48
CA HIS A 176 21.51 -2.09 -7.33
C HIS A 176 20.54 -1.37 -6.39
N ILE A 177 19.54 -2.10 -5.91
CA ILE A 177 18.48 -1.53 -5.06
C ILE A 177 18.88 -1.63 -3.59
N SER A 178 18.85 -0.50 -2.90
CA SER A 178 19.17 -0.42 -1.47
C SER A 178 17.94 -0.59 -0.55
N GLY A 179 16.74 -0.39 -1.08
CA GLY A 179 15.50 -0.52 -0.32
C GLY A 179 14.28 -0.65 -1.23
N TYR A 180 13.32 -1.46 -0.78
CA TYR A 180 12.04 -1.68 -1.46
C TYR A 180 10.90 -1.52 -0.45
N PHE A 181 9.90 -0.73 -0.82
CA PHE A 181 8.71 -0.47 -0.01
C PHE A 181 7.49 -0.92 -0.81
N ALA A 182 6.71 -1.87 -0.27
CA ALA A 182 5.46 -2.38 -0.83
C ALA A 182 4.25 -1.90 -0.03
#